data_AF-A0A661L824-F1
#
_entry.id   AF-A0A661L824-F1
#
_cell.length_a   1.000
_cell.length_b   1.000
_cell.length_c   1.000
_cell.angle_alpha   90.00
_cell.angle_beta   90.00
_cell.angle_gamma   90.00
#
_symmetry.space_group_name_H-M   'P 1'
#
loop_
_entity.id
_entity.type
_entity.pdbx_description
1 polymer ?
#
loop_
_entity_poly.entity_id
_entity_poly.type
_entity_poly.pdbx_seq_one_letter_code
_entity_poly.pdbx_strand_id
1 'polypeptide(L)'
;MSFKIGIDVGGTFTDFLLVDEEGNPKIYKILSTPDDPSVAVMTGLGEMAKEKGISLSSFLNNVVIIVHGTTVTTNAVLTGRVAKTGLLTTKGVRDALEMRRGIREELYNNRYLPPPPLVPRYLRVPVEERVDYSGKIVKQIVFQDVDKGIDLFEAEGVEAVAICFMHAYANTENETRASELVAQRLPGAYLSVSSEILPQIRFYDRVSTTVLNSAVGPLLRDYLMALTGRLKSEGFSGILLIMQSNGGVTSPETVMGLAASTLLSGPAAAPVAGATYAGLHGETNFITIDMGGTSFDAALVKDSKPIVTTNGKINRYALALPMMEINTIGAGGGSIAWIDEGGLLRMGPQSAGARPGPACYGLGGSEPTCSDANLILGYLNAEYFAGGRMKLD
;
A
#
# COMPACT_ATOMS: atom_id res chain seq x y z
N MET A 1 -26.65 -19.55 -8.08
CA MET A 1 -26.27 -18.43 -7.21
C MET A 1 -24.79 -18.24 -7.30
N SER A 2 -24.38 -17.12 -7.86
CA SER A 2 -23.02 -16.73 -8.21
C SER A 2 -22.85 -15.33 -7.66
N PHE A 3 -21.89 -15.18 -6.76
CA PHE A 3 -21.62 -13.95 -6.03
C PHE A 3 -20.29 -13.36 -6.48
N LYS A 4 -20.25 -12.03 -6.55
CA LYS A 4 -19.03 -11.25 -6.74
C LYS A 4 -18.79 -10.41 -5.50
N ILE A 5 -17.56 -10.37 -5.01
CA ILE A 5 -17.24 -9.66 -3.77
C ILE A 5 -16.11 -8.67 -4.03
N GLY A 6 -16.35 -7.39 -3.78
CA GLY A 6 -15.32 -6.38 -3.58
C GLY A 6 -14.98 -6.30 -2.09
N ILE A 7 -13.70 -6.23 -1.74
CA ILE A 7 -13.22 -6.09 -0.36
C ILE A 7 -12.22 -4.95 -0.32
N ASP A 8 -12.35 -4.04 0.64
CA ASP A 8 -11.31 -3.07 0.97
C ASP A 8 -10.91 -3.20 2.44
N VAL A 9 -9.68 -3.64 2.67
CA VAL A 9 -9.11 -3.75 4.01
C VAL A 9 -8.47 -2.42 4.40
N GLY A 10 -9.23 -1.63 5.16
CA GLY A 10 -8.77 -0.40 5.79
C GLY A 10 -8.17 -0.61 7.18
N GLY A 11 -7.64 0.47 7.77
CA GLY A 11 -7.05 0.44 9.11
C GLY A 11 -8.07 0.29 10.25
N THR A 12 -9.31 0.78 10.06
CA THR A 12 -10.36 0.74 11.09
C THR A 12 -11.42 -0.32 10.78
N PHE A 13 -11.87 -0.36 9.53
CA PHE A 13 -12.89 -1.28 9.06
C PHE A 13 -12.42 -1.99 7.80
N THR A 14 -12.92 -3.21 7.62
CA THR A 14 -12.90 -3.93 6.35
C THR A 14 -14.29 -3.80 5.75
N ASP A 15 -14.33 -3.15 4.58
CA ASP A 15 -15.55 -2.88 3.85
C ASP A 15 -15.74 -3.94 2.76
N PHE A 16 -16.98 -4.40 2.58
CA PHE A 16 -17.32 -5.39 1.56
C PHE A 16 -18.49 -4.92 0.72
N LEU A 17 -18.43 -5.24 -0.57
CA LEU A 17 -19.53 -5.10 -1.51
C LEU A 17 -19.82 -6.48 -2.12
N LEU A 18 -20.94 -7.08 -1.71
CA LEU A 18 -21.47 -8.31 -2.28
C LEU A 18 -22.44 -7.95 -3.41
N VAL A 19 -22.26 -8.57 -4.58
CA VAL A 19 -23.19 -8.48 -5.71
C VAL A 19 -23.69 -9.88 -6.05
N ASP A 20 -25.01 -10.05 -6.12
CA ASP A 20 -25.65 -11.32 -6.50
C ASP A 20 -25.78 -11.49 -8.03
N GLU A 21 -26.41 -12.58 -8.46
CA GLU A 21 -26.62 -12.89 -9.89
C GLU A 21 -27.51 -11.87 -10.61
N GLU A 22 -28.39 -11.23 -9.87
CA GLU A 22 -29.34 -10.23 -10.37
C GLU A 22 -28.70 -8.83 -10.43
N GLY A 23 -27.50 -8.68 -9.85
CA GLY A 23 -26.77 -7.42 -9.80
C GLY A 23 -27.11 -6.57 -8.58
N ASN A 24 -27.84 -7.09 -7.59
CA ASN A 24 -28.18 -6.33 -6.40
C ASN A 24 -26.96 -6.19 -5.49
N PRO A 25 -26.53 -4.96 -5.16
CA PRO A 25 -25.42 -4.74 -4.26
C PRO A 25 -25.86 -4.81 -2.80
N LYS A 26 -24.97 -5.30 -1.94
CA LYS A 26 -25.11 -5.21 -0.49
C LYS A 26 -23.77 -4.94 0.19
N ILE A 27 -23.78 -3.96 1.08
CA ILE A 27 -22.58 -3.49 1.79
C ILE A 27 -22.50 -4.13 3.17
N TYR A 28 -21.32 -4.59 3.55
CA TYR A 28 -21.01 -5.08 4.89
C TYR A 28 -19.79 -4.34 5.43
N LYS A 29 -19.78 -4.13 6.76
CA LYS A 29 -18.71 -3.40 7.44
C LYS A 29 -18.32 -4.14 8.71
N ILE A 30 -17.08 -4.62 8.72
CA ILE A 30 -16.50 -5.44 9.78
C ILE A 30 -15.34 -4.67 10.40
N LEU A 31 -15.11 -4.83 11.71
CA LEU A 31 -13.92 -4.26 12.34
C LEU A 31 -12.66 -4.93 11.79
N SER A 32 -11.67 -4.12 11.40
CA SER A 32 -10.38 -4.65 10.95
C SER A 32 -9.66 -5.36 12.09
N THR A 33 -8.86 -6.38 11.76
CA THR A 33 -7.98 -7.08 12.69
C THR A 33 -6.54 -6.80 12.29
N PRO A 34 -5.89 -5.74 12.83
CA PRO A 34 -4.59 -5.27 12.33
C PRO A 34 -3.46 -6.31 12.40
N ASP A 35 -3.49 -7.18 13.43
CA ASP A 35 -2.48 -8.23 13.61
C ASP A 35 -2.60 -9.34 12.57
N ASP A 36 -3.82 -9.58 12.07
CA ASP A 36 -4.09 -10.52 10.99
C ASP A 36 -5.35 -10.11 10.21
N PRO A 37 -5.19 -9.32 9.14
CA PRO A 37 -6.32 -8.81 8.37
C PRO A 37 -7.15 -9.91 7.71
N SER A 38 -6.60 -11.13 7.55
CA SER A 38 -7.33 -12.24 6.96
C SER A 38 -8.45 -12.73 7.88
N VAL A 39 -8.36 -12.47 9.20
CA VAL A 39 -9.44 -12.76 10.16
C VAL A 39 -10.66 -11.92 9.83
N ALA A 40 -10.49 -10.60 9.70
CA ALA A 40 -11.60 -9.69 9.39
C ALA A 40 -12.27 -10.05 8.05
N VAL A 41 -11.48 -10.44 7.05
CA VAL A 41 -11.98 -10.94 5.76
C VAL A 41 -12.87 -12.17 5.95
N MET A 42 -12.38 -13.20 6.64
CA MET A 42 -13.14 -14.44 6.85
C MET A 42 -14.38 -14.21 7.74
N THR A 43 -14.30 -13.33 8.74
CA THR A 43 -15.45 -12.94 9.56
C THR A 43 -16.54 -12.29 8.71
N GLY A 44 -16.19 -11.36 7.82
CA GLY A 44 -17.16 -10.74 6.92
C GLY A 44 -17.83 -11.72 5.97
N LEU A 45 -17.05 -12.63 5.39
CA LEU A 45 -17.59 -13.72 4.55
C LEU A 45 -18.53 -14.63 5.36
N GLY A 46 -18.20 -14.90 6.63
CA GLY A 46 -19.05 -15.65 7.55
C GLY A 46 -20.37 -14.95 7.88
N GLU A 47 -20.36 -13.63 8.09
CA GLU A 47 -21.58 -12.84 8.30
C GLU A 47 -22.50 -12.88 7.08
N MET A 48 -21.94 -12.74 5.87
CA MET A 48 -22.70 -12.86 4.62
C MET A 48 -23.35 -14.24 4.46
N ALA A 49 -22.61 -15.31 4.79
CA ALA A 49 -23.12 -16.67 4.74
C ALA A 49 -24.25 -16.90 5.76
N LYS A 50 -24.06 -16.41 7.00
CA LYS A 50 -25.04 -16.51 8.08
C LYS A 50 -26.35 -15.82 7.73
N GLU A 51 -26.29 -14.63 7.14
CA GLU A 51 -27.49 -13.90 6.72
C GLU A 51 -28.27 -14.63 5.62
N LYS A 52 -27.56 -15.36 4.75
CA LYS A 52 -28.18 -16.22 3.73
C LYS A 52 -28.63 -17.58 4.26
N GLY A 53 -28.40 -17.89 5.53
CA GLY A 53 -28.80 -19.15 6.16
C GLY A 53 -28.05 -20.38 5.63
N ILE A 54 -26.84 -20.20 5.09
CA ILE A 54 -26.01 -21.29 4.54
C ILE A 54 -24.65 -21.36 5.25
N SER A 55 -23.97 -22.50 5.16
CA SER A 55 -22.61 -22.62 5.68
C SER A 55 -21.63 -21.74 4.89
N LEU A 56 -20.55 -21.31 5.52
CA LEU A 56 -19.48 -20.52 4.89
C LEU A 56 -18.93 -21.23 3.64
N SER A 57 -18.68 -22.53 3.74
CA SER A 57 -18.15 -23.29 2.62
C SER A 57 -19.13 -23.40 1.45
N SER A 58 -20.43 -23.55 1.72
CA SER A 58 -21.47 -23.50 0.68
C SER A 58 -21.59 -22.09 0.08
N PHE A 59 -21.42 -21.05 0.87
CA PHE A 59 -21.40 -19.67 0.38
C PHE A 59 -20.21 -19.44 -0.55
N LEU A 60 -18.99 -19.82 -0.15
CA LEU A 60 -17.78 -19.61 -0.92
C LEU A 60 -17.72 -20.42 -2.22
N ASN A 61 -18.33 -21.61 -2.27
CA ASN A 61 -18.52 -22.36 -3.53
C ASN A 61 -19.38 -21.59 -4.55
N ASN A 62 -20.24 -20.68 -4.07
CA ASN A 62 -21.07 -19.83 -4.91
C ASN A 62 -20.40 -18.48 -5.20
N VAL A 63 -19.18 -18.20 -4.71
CA VAL A 63 -18.45 -16.95 -5.01
C VAL A 63 -17.54 -17.18 -6.22
N VAL A 64 -17.80 -16.47 -7.33
CA VAL A 64 -17.02 -16.62 -8.56
C VAL A 64 -15.78 -15.75 -8.59
N ILE A 65 -15.82 -14.58 -7.93
CA ILE A 65 -14.71 -13.63 -7.92
C ILE A 65 -14.68 -12.84 -6.62
N ILE A 66 -13.47 -12.65 -6.11
CA ILE A 66 -13.15 -11.73 -5.03
C ILE A 66 -12.13 -10.73 -5.57
N VAL A 67 -12.45 -9.44 -5.55
CA VAL A 67 -11.50 -8.34 -5.81
C VAL A 67 -11.14 -7.71 -4.47
N HIS A 68 -9.86 -7.78 -4.13
CA HIS A 68 -9.34 -7.49 -2.81
C HIS A 68 -8.38 -6.30 -2.83
N GLY A 69 -8.84 -5.16 -2.32
CA GLY A 69 -8.02 -4.00 -1.98
C GLY A 69 -7.51 -4.08 -0.54
N THR A 70 -6.31 -3.57 -0.32
CA THR A 70 -5.71 -3.56 1.02
C THR A 70 -4.80 -2.36 1.23
N THR A 71 -4.85 -1.81 2.44
CA THR A 71 -3.97 -0.72 2.89
C THR A 71 -2.81 -1.23 3.75
N VAL A 72 -2.64 -2.53 3.92
CA VAL A 72 -1.64 -3.15 4.82
C VAL A 72 -0.22 -2.68 4.51
N THR A 73 0.19 -2.73 3.24
CA THR A 73 1.54 -2.29 2.82
C THR A 73 1.73 -0.78 2.97
N THR A 74 0.72 0.00 2.62
CA THR A 74 0.71 1.46 2.79
C THR A 74 0.90 1.83 4.26
N ASN A 75 0.12 1.23 5.17
CA ASN A 75 0.17 1.50 6.60
C ASN A 75 1.50 1.06 7.23
N ALA A 76 2.08 -0.04 6.75
CA ALA A 76 3.40 -0.50 7.18
C ALA A 76 4.48 0.58 6.93
N VAL A 77 4.52 1.14 5.71
CA VAL A 77 5.49 2.19 5.35
C VAL A 77 5.25 3.49 6.13
N LEU A 78 3.98 3.88 6.32
CA LEU A 78 3.62 5.09 7.08
C LEU A 78 3.99 4.98 8.56
N THR A 79 3.80 3.80 9.16
CA THR A 79 4.09 3.56 10.59
C THR A 79 5.51 3.06 10.87
N GLY A 80 6.32 2.86 9.82
CA GLY A 80 7.67 2.32 9.95
C GLY A 80 7.73 0.83 10.35
N ARG A 81 6.61 0.12 10.32
CA ARG A 81 6.50 -1.32 10.63
C ARG A 81 6.75 -2.14 9.36
N VAL A 82 7.97 -2.04 8.85
CA VAL A 82 8.42 -2.77 7.65
C VAL A 82 9.51 -3.78 8.03
N ALA A 83 9.72 -4.77 7.17
CA ALA A 83 10.71 -5.81 7.37
C ALA A 83 12.14 -5.23 7.42
N LYS A 84 12.99 -5.74 8.32
CA LYS A 84 14.41 -5.37 8.37
C LYS A 84 15.07 -5.79 7.06
N THR A 85 15.46 -4.80 6.25
CA THR A 85 15.89 -5.01 4.87
C THR A 85 17.39 -4.76 4.70
N GLY A 86 18.08 -5.65 3.99
CA GLY A 86 19.44 -5.47 3.48
C GLY A 86 19.47 -5.01 2.02
N LEU A 87 20.50 -4.28 1.61
CA LEU A 87 20.70 -3.84 0.23
C LEU A 87 22.07 -4.29 -0.29
N LEU A 88 22.10 -5.10 -1.34
CA LEU A 88 23.27 -5.32 -2.18
C LEU A 88 23.27 -4.33 -3.33
N THR A 89 24.36 -3.59 -3.52
CA THR A 89 24.45 -2.58 -4.59
C THR A 89 25.87 -2.39 -5.09
N THR A 90 26.04 -1.77 -6.25
CA THR A 90 27.35 -1.58 -6.88
C THR A 90 28.30 -0.82 -5.96
N LYS A 91 29.56 -1.26 -5.91
CA LYS A 91 30.62 -0.55 -5.19
C LYS A 91 30.72 0.91 -5.62
N GLY A 92 30.73 1.81 -4.64
CA GLY A 92 30.83 3.26 -4.83
C GLY A 92 29.50 4.03 -4.87
N VAL A 93 28.34 3.35 -4.89
CA VAL A 93 27.02 4.03 -4.98
C VAL A 93 26.03 3.64 -3.87
N ARG A 94 26.48 2.96 -2.81
CA ARG A 94 25.59 2.54 -1.69
C ARG A 94 24.86 3.67 -0.99
N ASP A 95 25.43 4.87 -1.02
CA ASP A 95 24.89 6.06 -0.35
C ASP A 95 23.84 6.77 -1.23
N ALA A 96 23.57 6.29 -2.46
CA ALA A 96 22.53 6.82 -3.33
C ALA A 96 21.12 6.76 -2.71
N LEU A 97 20.83 5.74 -1.90
CA LEU A 97 19.55 5.63 -1.19
C LEU A 97 19.35 6.78 -0.19
N GLU A 98 20.42 7.28 0.41
CA GLU A 98 20.40 8.36 1.41
C GLU A 98 20.55 9.75 0.78
N MET A 99 21.39 9.88 -0.25
CA MET A 99 21.55 11.13 -1.01
C MET A 99 20.31 11.48 -1.85
N ARG A 100 19.55 10.45 -2.25
CA ARG A 100 18.35 10.58 -3.07
C ARG A 100 18.63 11.25 -4.42
N ARG A 101 17.75 12.16 -4.83
CA ARG A 101 17.93 13.01 -6.01
C ARG A 101 18.65 14.34 -5.70
N GLY A 102 19.00 14.61 -4.43
CA GLY A 102 19.55 15.91 -4.01
C GLY A 102 18.58 17.10 -4.13
N ILE A 103 17.29 16.83 -4.37
CA ILE A 103 16.24 17.85 -4.49
C ILE A 103 15.75 18.23 -3.09
N ARG A 104 15.70 19.54 -2.79
CA ARG A 104 15.09 20.05 -1.55
C ARG A 104 13.57 19.96 -1.65
N GLU A 105 12.96 19.27 -0.70
CA GLU A 105 11.50 19.16 -0.59
C GLU A 105 10.86 20.49 -0.16
N GLU A 106 11.51 21.23 0.74
CA GLU A 106 11.17 22.61 1.09
C GLU A 106 12.31 23.55 0.71
N LEU A 107 12.09 24.40 -0.30
CA LEU A 107 13.15 25.24 -0.88
C LEU A 107 13.76 26.22 0.12
N TYR A 108 12.95 26.77 1.02
CA TYR A 108 13.34 27.85 1.95
C TYR A 108 13.58 27.37 3.39
N ASN A 109 13.31 26.10 3.70
CA ASN A 109 13.50 25.55 5.04
C ASN A 109 14.79 24.71 5.10
N ASN A 110 15.91 25.34 5.42
CA ASN A 110 17.21 24.66 5.54
C ASN A 110 17.29 23.66 6.70
N ARG A 111 16.30 23.65 7.61
CA ARG A 111 16.22 22.71 8.74
C ARG A 111 15.35 21.49 8.41
N TYR A 112 14.74 21.45 7.22
CA TYR A 112 13.88 20.35 6.81
C TYR A 112 14.71 19.11 6.47
N LEU A 113 14.70 18.13 7.39
CA LEU A 113 15.49 16.91 7.25
C LEU A 113 14.79 15.90 6.34
N PRO A 114 15.54 15.16 5.51
CA PRO A 114 15.01 14.03 4.76
C PRO A 114 14.64 12.87 5.71
N PRO A 115 13.69 11.98 5.33
CA PRO A 115 13.41 10.79 6.11
C PRO A 115 14.65 9.92 6.28
N PRO A 116 14.77 9.23 7.43
CA PRO A 116 15.71 8.13 7.57
C PRO A 116 15.54 7.14 6.41
N PRO A 117 16.59 6.67 5.75
CA PRO A 117 16.44 5.67 4.69
C PRO A 117 15.92 4.34 5.26
N LEU A 118 15.05 3.65 4.51
CA LEU A 118 14.47 2.36 4.92
C LEU A 118 15.51 1.27 5.21
N VAL A 119 16.66 1.32 4.54
CA VAL A 119 17.81 0.46 4.83
C VAL A 119 18.88 1.33 5.50
N PRO A 120 19.29 1.07 6.75
CA PRO A 120 20.36 1.82 7.39
C PRO A 120 21.70 1.53 6.69
N ARG A 121 22.63 2.49 6.75
CA ARG A 121 23.87 2.44 5.95
C ARG A 121 24.70 1.18 6.17
N TYR A 122 24.74 0.63 7.38
CA TYR A 122 25.50 -0.60 7.68
C TYR A 122 24.92 -1.85 6.99
N LEU A 123 23.63 -1.85 6.64
CA LEU A 123 22.98 -2.92 5.86
C LEU A 123 23.01 -2.66 4.34
N ARG A 124 23.74 -1.63 3.87
CA ARG A 124 23.94 -1.36 2.44
C ARG A 124 25.34 -1.85 2.04
N VAL A 125 25.40 -3.08 1.55
CA VAL A 125 26.65 -3.78 1.25
C VAL A 125 27.05 -3.51 -0.20
N PRO A 126 28.20 -2.86 -0.42
CA PRO A 126 28.74 -2.68 -1.76
C PRO A 126 29.32 -3.99 -2.29
N VAL A 127 28.92 -4.38 -3.50
CA VAL A 127 29.45 -5.54 -4.23
C VAL A 127 30.33 -5.03 -5.37
N GLU A 128 31.53 -5.59 -5.50
CA GLU A 128 32.42 -5.24 -6.58
C GLU A 128 31.97 -5.90 -7.89
N GLU A 129 31.21 -5.13 -8.68
CA GLU A 129 30.73 -5.46 -10.01
C GLU A 129 30.58 -4.16 -10.82
N ARG A 130 30.55 -4.23 -12.17
CA ARG A 130 30.23 -3.06 -12.98
C ARG A 130 29.70 -3.45 -14.36
N VAL A 131 28.54 -2.89 -14.70
CA VAL A 131 27.98 -2.84 -16.06
C VAL A 131 28.03 -1.39 -16.55
N ASP A 132 28.34 -1.16 -17.84
CA ASP A 132 28.23 0.17 -18.44
C ASP A 132 26.84 0.45 -19.04
N TYR A 133 26.62 1.68 -19.53
CA TYR A 133 25.32 2.09 -20.05
C TYR A 133 24.84 1.28 -21.29
N SER A 134 25.75 0.59 -21.98
CA SER A 134 25.45 -0.24 -23.15
C SER A 134 25.10 -1.69 -22.78
N GLY A 135 25.20 -2.04 -21.49
CA GLY A 135 25.01 -3.41 -21.01
C GLY A 135 26.28 -4.26 -21.06
N LYS A 136 27.43 -3.69 -21.44
CA LYS A 136 28.71 -4.42 -21.40
C LYS A 136 29.17 -4.56 -19.95
N ILE A 137 29.51 -5.78 -19.56
CA ILE A 137 30.11 -6.07 -18.27
C ILE A 137 31.55 -5.55 -18.28
N VAL A 138 31.80 -4.47 -17.55
CA VAL A 138 33.13 -3.90 -17.31
C VAL A 138 33.85 -4.69 -16.23
N LYS A 139 33.10 -5.17 -15.23
CA LYS A 139 33.60 -6.02 -14.16
C LYS A 139 32.56 -7.07 -13.77
N GLN A 140 32.97 -8.32 -13.82
CA GLN A 140 32.20 -9.47 -13.35
C GLN A 140 31.99 -9.40 -11.83
N ILE A 141 30.85 -9.92 -11.37
CA ILE A 141 30.51 -9.93 -9.95
C ILE A 141 31.54 -10.70 -9.10
N VAL A 142 31.95 -10.08 -7.99
CA VAL A 142 32.79 -10.71 -6.96
C VAL A 142 31.90 -11.37 -5.91
N PHE A 143 31.76 -12.69 -5.96
CA PHE A 143 30.88 -13.44 -5.05
C PHE A 143 31.28 -13.32 -3.58
N GLN A 144 32.57 -13.17 -3.28
CA GLN A 144 33.02 -12.99 -1.89
C GLN A 144 32.43 -11.74 -1.22
N ASP A 145 32.08 -10.70 -1.99
CA ASP A 145 31.43 -9.51 -1.43
C ASP A 145 29.93 -9.76 -1.20
N VAL A 146 29.30 -10.58 -2.03
CA VAL A 146 27.92 -11.05 -1.83
C VAL A 146 27.83 -11.94 -0.59
N ASP A 147 28.74 -12.90 -0.43
CA ASP A 147 28.83 -13.78 0.74
C ASP A 147 28.98 -12.97 2.04
N LYS A 148 29.90 -12.00 2.08
CA LYS A 148 30.03 -11.11 3.24
C LYS A 148 28.75 -10.33 3.54
N GLY A 149 28.03 -9.94 2.50
CA GLY A 149 26.74 -9.28 2.65
C GLY A 149 25.69 -10.19 3.27
N ILE A 150 25.62 -11.45 2.79
CA ILE A 150 24.73 -12.47 3.33
C ILE A 150 25.09 -12.78 4.80
N ASP A 151 26.36 -13.00 5.11
CA ASP A 151 26.83 -13.28 6.49
C ASP A 151 26.44 -12.13 7.45
N LEU A 152 26.57 -10.88 6.99
CA LEU A 152 26.11 -9.70 7.75
C LEU A 152 24.59 -9.68 7.90
N PHE A 153 23.85 -9.97 6.84
CA PHE A 153 22.38 -10.00 6.86
C PHE A 153 21.84 -11.07 7.80
N GLU A 154 22.46 -12.26 7.82
CA GLU A 154 22.17 -13.33 8.78
C GLU A 154 22.45 -12.88 10.22
N ALA A 155 23.64 -12.34 10.48
CA ALA A 155 24.03 -11.86 11.81
C ALA A 155 23.10 -10.76 12.34
N GLU A 156 22.56 -9.94 11.45
CA GLU A 156 21.65 -8.85 11.76
C GLU A 156 20.17 -9.26 11.74
N GLY A 157 19.83 -10.50 11.39
CA GLY A 157 18.44 -10.95 11.31
C GLY A 157 17.62 -10.19 10.26
N VAL A 158 18.22 -9.96 9.08
CA VAL A 158 17.53 -9.35 7.93
C VAL A 158 16.46 -10.31 7.40
N GLU A 159 15.26 -9.78 7.22
CA GLU A 159 14.06 -10.51 6.76
C GLU A 159 13.88 -10.41 5.24
N ALA A 160 14.46 -9.37 4.61
CA ALA A 160 14.35 -9.12 3.17
C ALA A 160 15.64 -8.55 2.57
N VAL A 161 15.95 -8.92 1.34
CA VAL A 161 17.14 -8.46 0.60
C VAL A 161 16.72 -7.79 -0.70
N ALA A 162 17.16 -6.54 -0.88
CA ALA A 162 17.10 -5.82 -2.14
C ALA A 162 18.44 -5.97 -2.88
N ILE A 163 18.41 -6.30 -4.16
CA ILE A 163 19.58 -6.28 -5.05
C ILE A 163 19.35 -5.19 -6.10
N CYS A 164 20.22 -4.19 -6.14
CA CYS A 164 20.15 -3.11 -7.12
C CYS A 164 21.55 -2.68 -7.59
N PHE A 165 21.95 -3.18 -8.76
CA PHE A 165 23.21 -2.84 -9.42
C PHE A 165 23.01 -1.77 -10.50
N MET A 166 24.04 -0.96 -10.72
CA MET A 166 24.08 0.06 -11.76
C MET A 166 23.91 -0.58 -13.14
N HIS A 167 23.09 0.03 -13.98
CA HIS A 167 22.81 -0.43 -15.35
C HIS A 167 22.25 -1.86 -15.48
N ALA A 168 21.73 -2.45 -14.40
CA ALA A 168 21.07 -3.76 -14.46
C ALA A 168 19.87 -3.82 -15.41
N TYR A 169 19.22 -2.67 -15.69
CA TYR A 169 18.17 -2.57 -16.72
C TYR A 169 18.67 -2.89 -18.14
N ALA A 170 19.99 -2.74 -18.39
CA ALA A 170 20.61 -3.00 -19.68
C ALA A 170 21.22 -4.41 -19.75
N ASN A 171 21.73 -4.93 -18.63
CA ASN A 171 22.20 -6.30 -18.50
C ASN A 171 22.00 -6.81 -17.07
N THR A 172 21.18 -7.84 -16.92
CA THR A 172 20.75 -8.38 -15.62
C THR A 172 21.70 -9.42 -15.03
N GLU A 173 22.71 -9.90 -15.78
CA GLU A 173 23.52 -11.08 -15.44
C GLU A 173 24.10 -11.03 -14.03
N ASN A 174 24.71 -9.90 -13.64
CA ASN A 174 25.29 -9.75 -12.29
C ASN A 174 24.21 -9.79 -11.20
N GLU A 175 23.04 -9.19 -11.42
CA GLU A 175 21.93 -9.23 -10.45
C GLU A 175 21.36 -10.64 -10.33
N THR A 176 21.16 -11.35 -11.45
CA THR A 176 20.69 -12.73 -11.48
C THR A 176 21.64 -13.67 -10.72
N ARG A 177 22.95 -13.52 -10.93
CA ARG A 177 23.95 -14.35 -10.22
C ARG A 177 24.01 -14.04 -8.72
N ALA A 178 23.82 -12.77 -8.34
CA ALA A 178 23.71 -12.39 -6.94
C ALA A 178 22.42 -12.96 -6.30
N SER A 179 21.30 -12.90 -7.01
CA SER A 179 20.01 -13.39 -6.51
C SER A 179 20.01 -14.90 -6.30
N GLU A 180 20.61 -15.66 -7.22
CA GLU A 180 20.81 -17.10 -7.09
C GLU A 180 21.60 -17.45 -5.81
N LEU A 181 22.70 -16.73 -5.54
CA LEU A 181 23.50 -16.98 -4.34
C LEU A 181 22.76 -16.60 -3.05
N VAL A 182 22.06 -15.46 -3.04
CA VAL A 182 21.24 -15.04 -1.89
C VAL A 182 20.12 -16.05 -1.64
N ALA A 183 19.43 -16.53 -2.67
CA ALA A 183 18.37 -17.52 -2.53
C ALA A 183 18.89 -18.87 -2.00
N GLN A 184 20.12 -19.27 -2.36
CA GLN A 184 20.74 -20.50 -1.87
C GLN A 184 21.16 -20.42 -0.40
N ARG A 185 21.77 -19.30 0.00
CA ARG A 185 22.35 -19.13 1.35
C ARG A 185 21.34 -18.59 2.36
N LEU A 186 20.40 -17.75 1.93
CA LEU A 186 19.40 -17.10 2.77
C LEU A 186 17.96 -17.38 2.28
N PRO A 187 17.53 -18.65 2.18
CA PRO A 187 16.24 -19.02 1.56
C PRO A 187 15.00 -18.49 2.30
N GLY A 188 15.14 -18.08 3.56
CA GLY A 188 14.03 -17.49 4.34
C GLY A 188 13.75 -16.02 4.01
N ALA A 189 14.74 -15.30 3.47
CA ALA A 189 14.59 -13.87 3.21
C ALA A 189 13.74 -13.62 1.96
N TYR A 190 12.92 -12.57 2.02
CA TYR A 190 12.22 -12.07 0.85
C TYR A 190 13.21 -11.37 -0.09
N LEU A 191 13.27 -11.78 -1.36
CA LEU A 191 14.26 -11.28 -2.31
C LEU A 191 13.60 -10.39 -3.36
N SER A 192 14.14 -9.19 -3.57
CA SER A 192 13.77 -8.31 -4.69
C SER A 192 14.97 -7.99 -5.56
N VAL A 193 14.83 -8.19 -6.86
CA VAL A 193 15.88 -7.93 -7.85
C VAL A 193 15.48 -6.73 -8.72
N SER A 194 16.30 -5.69 -8.77
CA SER A 194 15.88 -4.40 -9.35
C SER A 194 15.52 -4.45 -10.83
N SER A 195 16.17 -5.33 -11.60
CA SER A 195 15.84 -5.60 -13.00
C SER A 195 14.48 -6.28 -13.21
N GLU A 196 13.96 -7.00 -12.22
CA GLU A 196 12.62 -7.60 -12.26
C GLU A 196 11.55 -6.62 -11.77
N ILE A 197 11.88 -5.86 -10.71
CA ILE A 197 10.94 -4.92 -10.09
C ILE A 197 10.75 -3.66 -10.94
N LEU A 198 11.84 -3.07 -11.43
CA LEU A 198 11.81 -1.78 -12.11
C LEU A 198 13.00 -1.58 -13.06
N PRO A 199 13.01 -2.21 -14.25
CA PRO A 199 14.09 -2.14 -15.23
C PRO A 199 14.15 -0.78 -15.95
N GLN A 200 14.52 0.28 -15.22
CA GLN A 200 14.65 1.63 -15.76
C GLN A 200 16.01 2.26 -15.47
N ILE A 201 16.40 3.27 -16.25
CA ILE A 201 17.69 3.96 -16.15
C ILE A 201 17.91 4.72 -14.83
N ARG A 202 16.84 5.29 -14.26
CA ARG A 202 16.91 6.17 -13.08
C ARG A 202 17.32 5.40 -11.83
N PHE A 203 18.59 5.52 -11.44
CA PHE A 203 19.17 4.68 -10.38
C PHE A 203 18.51 4.87 -9.01
N TYR A 204 18.32 6.12 -8.55
CA TYR A 204 17.69 6.37 -7.25
C TYR A 204 16.26 5.82 -7.19
N ASP A 205 15.47 6.05 -8.23
CA ASP A 205 14.10 5.55 -8.33
C ASP A 205 14.04 4.03 -8.28
N ARG A 206 14.96 3.37 -8.99
CA ARG A 206 15.09 1.92 -9.01
C ARG A 206 15.50 1.36 -7.65
N VAL A 207 16.52 1.91 -7.00
CA VAL A 207 16.93 1.45 -5.66
C VAL A 207 15.85 1.72 -4.60
N SER A 208 15.22 2.90 -4.61
CA SER A 208 14.15 3.26 -3.68
C SER A 208 12.95 2.32 -3.82
N THR A 209 12.51 2.05 -5.05
CA THR A 209 11.39 1.15 -5.34
C THR A 209 11.71 -0.30 -4.98
N THR A 210 12.91 -0.79 -5.30
CA THR A 210 13.33 -2.16 -4.98
C THR A 210 13.42 -2.38 -3.47
N VAL A 211 13.93 -1.38 -2.75
CA VAL A 211 13.96 -1.38 -1.27
C VAL A 211 12.55 -1.33 -0.69
N LEU A 212 11.65 -0.48 -1.20
CA LEU A 212 10.26 -0.45 -0.78
C LEU A 212 9.59 -1.82 -0.98
N ASN A 213 9.79 -2.44 -2.14
CA ASN A 213 9.27 -3.78 -2.44
C ASN A 213 9.76 -4.83 -1.44
N SER A 214 11.06 -4.82 -1.14
CA SER A 214 11.67 -5.73 -0.16
C SER A 214 11.12 -5.51 1.24
N ALA A 215 10.98 -4.25 1.65
CA ALA A 215 10.57 -3.88 3.00
C ALA A 215 9.11 -4.25 3.31
N VAL A 216 8.21 -4.21 2.33
CA VAL A 216 6.79 -4.57 2.52
C VAL A 216 6.44 -5.99 2.05
N GLY A 217 7.35 -6.64 1.31
CA GLY A 217 7.18 -7.95 0.73
C GLY A 217 6.80 -9.05 1.74
N PRO A 218 7.56 -9.26 2.82
CA PRO A 218 7.23 -10.27 3.84
C PRO A 218 5.82 -10.12 4.40
N LEU A 219 5.46 -8.91 4.84
CA LEU A 219 4.15 -8.62 5.42
C LEU A 219 3.00 -8.97 4.46
N LEU A 220 3.12 -8.55 3.19
CA LEU A 220 2.09 -8.83 2.20
C LEU A 220 2.02 -10.32 1.84
N ARG A 221 3.18 -10.98 1.72
CA ARG A 221 3.27 -12.42 1.44
C ARG A 221 2.58 -13.23 2.53
N ASP A 222 2.90 -12.97 3.79
CA ASP A 222 2.36 -13.72 4.92
C ASP A 222 0.84 -13.51 5.02
N TYR A 223 0.38 -12.27 4.81
CA TYR A 223 -1.04 -11.94 4.74
C TYR A 223 -1.77 -12.69 3.62
N LEU A 224 -1.27 -12.63 2.39
CA LEU A 224 -1.92 -13.28 1.24
C LEU A 224 -1.85 -14.81 1.34
N MET A 225 -0.78 -15.38 1.89
CA MET A 225 -0.70 -16.81 2.18
C MET A 225 -1.75 -17.24 3.22
N ALA A 226 -1.93 -16.47 4.29
CA ALA A 226 -2.95 -16.76 5.29
C ALA A 226 -4.36 -16.68 4.70
N LEU A 227 -4.65 -15.63 3.93
CA LEU A 227 -5.94 -15.44 3.27
C LEU A 227 -6.25 -16.56 2.27
N THR A 228 -5.32 -16.85 1.36
CA THR A 228 -5.50 -17.92 0.35
C THR A 228 -5.64 -19.30 0.99
N GLY A 229 -4.87 -19.58 2.05
CA GLY A 229 -4.98 -20.81 2.83
C GLY A 229 -6.38 -20.98 3.46
N ARG A 230 -6.91 -19.93 4.08
CA ARG A 230 -8.25 -19.92 4.71
C ARG A 230 -9.38 -20.05 3.70
N LEU A 231 -9.30 -19.32 2.58
CA LEU A 231 -10.27 -19.44 1.50
C LEU A 231 -10.29 -20.87 0.94
N LYS A 232 -9.11 -21.46 0.73
CA LYS A 232 -8.98 -22.83 0.24
C LYS A 232 -9.53 -23.86 1.24
N SER A 233 -9.26 -23.71 2.54
CA SER A 233 -9.79 -24.63 3.56
C SER A 233 -11.31 -24.59 3.65
N GLU A 234 -11.92 -23.46 3.31
CA GLU A 234 -13.37 -23.28 3.24
C GLU A 234 -13.97 -23.61 1.87
N GLY A 235 -13.18 -24.16 0.94
CA GLY A 235 -13.69 -24.62 -0.36
C GLY A 235 -13.96 -23.51 -1.38
N PHE A 236 -13.35 -22.33 -1.25
CA PHE A 236 -13.41 -21.31 -2.30
C PHE A 236 -12.75 -21.82 -3.59
N SER A 237 -13.52 -21.83 -4.68
CA SER A 237 -13.08 -22.27 -6.02
C SER A 237 -13.09 -21.16 -7.07
N GLY A 238 -13.40 -19.93 -6.67
CA GLY A 238 -13.44 -18.76 -7.55
C GLY A 238 -12.05 -18.15 -7.79
N ILE A 239 -12.05 -16.96 -8.39
CA ILE A 239 -10.83 -16.20 -8.67
C ILE A 239 -10.64 -15.13 -7.60
N LEU A 240 -9.48 -15.13 -6.93
CA LEU A 240 -9.06 -14.01 -6.07
C LEU A 240 -8.14 -13.08 -6.87
N LEU A 241 -8.47 -11.80 -6.92
CA LEU A 241 -7.67 -10.75 -7.54
C LEU A 241 -7.33 -9.67 -6.52
N ILE A 242 -6.12 -9.16 -6.56
CA ILE A 242 -5.61 -8.11 -5.67
C ILE A 242 -5.53 -6.80 -6.43
N MET A 243 -6.06 -5.73 -5.83
CA MET A 243 -5.99 -4.38 -6.37
C MET A 243 -4.56 -3.84 -6.37
N GLN A 244 -4.16 -3.20 -7.45
CA GLN A 244 -2.87 -2.54 -7.60
C GLN A 244 -3.02 -1.02 -7.62
N SER A 245 -1.92 -0.32 -7.35
CA SER A 245 -1.83 1.14 -7.32
C SER A 245 -2.17 1.81 -8.65
N ASN A 246 -2.07 1.09 -9.77
CA ASN A 246 -2.43 1.56 -11.11
C ASN A 246 -3.94 1.37 -11.42
N GLY A 247 -4.75 0.97 -10.44
CA GLY A 247 -6.18 0.65 -10.55
C GLY A 247 -6.52 -0.60 -11.36
N GLY A 248 -5.50 -1.36 -11.76
CA GLY A 248 -5.66 -2.73 -12.25
C GLY A 248 -5.77 -3.73 -11.10
N VAL A 249 -6.05 -4.99 -11.46
CA VAL A 249 -6.11 -6.12 -10.52
C VAL A 249 -5.27 -7.28 -11.05
N THR A 250 -4.65 -8.07 -10.18
CA THR A 250 -3.84 -9.24 -10.59
C THR A 250 -3.89 -10.38 -9.56
N SER A 251 -3.24 -11.50 -9.83
CA SER A 251 -3.25 -12.65 -8.93
C SER A 251 -2.44 -12.41 -7.65
N PRO A 252 -2.78 -13.06 -6.52
CA PRO A 252 -1.99 -13.00 -5.29
C PRO A 252 -0.53 -13.37 -5.51
N GLU A 253 -0.25 -14.39 -6.33
CA GLU A 253 1.11 -14.87 -6.62
C GLU A 253 1.96 -13.78 -7.29
N THR A 254 1.37 -13.06 -8.23
CA THR A 254 2.04 -11.96 -8.93
C THR A 254 2.35 -10.81 -7.95
N VAL A 255 1.37 -10.43 -7.14
CA VAL A 255 1.53 -9.35 -6.16
C VAL A 255 2.54 -9.71 -5.06
N MET A 256 2.63 -10.98 -4.66
CA MET A 256 3.65 -11.41 -3.69
C MET A 256 5.07 -11.16 -4.17
N GLY A 257 5.35 -11.19 -5.48
CA GLY A 257 6.66 -10.80 -6.05
C GLY A 257 6.85 -9.29 -6.23
N LEU A 258 5.76 -8.55 -6.51
CA LEU A 258 5.76 -7.10 -6.73
C LEU A 258 4.92 -6.38 -5.67
N ALA A 259 5.24 -6.59 -4.41
CA ALA A 259 4.48 -6.07 -3.27
C ALA A 259 4.34 -4.54 -3.27
N ALA A 260 5.36 -3.81 -3.77
CA ALA A 260 5.31 -2.36 -3.91
C ALA A 260 4.18 -1.86 -4.83
N SER A 261 3.65 -2.71 -5.72
CA SER A 261 2.49 -2.36 -6.56
C SER A 261 1.17 -2.26 -5.79
N THR A 262 1.13 -2.65 -4.51
CA THR A 262 -0.07 -2.49 -3.65
C THR A 262 -0.02 -1.22 -2.80
N LEU A 263 1.12 -0.53 -2.78
CA LEU A 263 1.25 0.73 -2.05
C LEU A 263 0.30 1.75 -2.67
N LEU A 264 -0.56 2.35 -1.84
CA LEU A 264 -1.60 3.29 -2.25
C LEU A 264 -2.67 2.64 -3.17
N SER A 265 -2.90 1.33 -3.08
CA SER A 265 -3.91 0.63 -3.90
C SER A 265 -5.37 0.88 -3.48
N GLY A 266 -5.65 1.16 -2.21
CA GLY A 266 -7.01 1.45 -1.73
C GLY A 266 -7.66 2.61 -2.49
N PRO A 267 -7.07 3.82 -2.44
CA PRO A 267 -7.58 4.97 -3.19
C PRO A 267 -7.61 4.78 -4.71
N ALA A 268 -6.80 3.88 -5.27
CA ALA A 268 -6.72 3.64 -6.72
C ALA A 268 -8.01 3.03 -7.30
N ALA A 269 -8.89 2.46 -6.49
CA ALA A 269 -10.17 1.94 -6.92
C ALA A 269 -11.17 3.05 -7.28
N ALA A 270 -11.14 4.19 -6.59
CA ALA A 270 -12.13 5.25 -6.73
C ALA A 270 -12.16 5.88 -8.14
N PRO A 271 -11.03 6.23 -8.78
CA PRO A 271 -11.01 6.75 -10.15
C PRO A 271 -11.56 5.75 -11.18
N VAL A 272 -11.28 4.45 -10.97
CA VAL A 272 -11.75 3.37 -11.85
C VAL A 272 -13.25 3.17 -11.72
N ALA A 273 -13.76 3.13 -10.50
CA ALA A 273 -15.19 3.07 -10.22
C ALA A 273 -15.90 4.32 -10.78
N GLY A 274 -15.34 5.51 -10.52
CA GLY A 274 -15.84 6.78 -11.03
C GLY A 274 -15.97 6.78 -12.55
N ALA A 275 -14.97 6.25 -13.29
CA ALA A 275 -15.04 6.17 -14.75
C ALA A 275 -16.19 5.28 -15.24
N THR A 276 -16.48 4.21 -14.50
CA THR A 276 -17.62 3.33 -14.79
C THR A 276 -18.94 4.04 -14.56
N TYR A 277 -19.13 4.68 -13.40
CA TYR A 277 -20.39 5.35 -13.05
C TYR A 277 -20.63 6.63 -13.88
N ALA A 278 -19.62 7.49 -14.02
CA ALA A 278 -19.71 8.72 -14.81
C ALA A 278 -19.98 8.42 -16.28
N GLY A 279 -19.40 7.35 -16.83
CA GLY A 279 -19.63 6.91 -18.20
C GLY A 279 -21.09 6.59 -18.50
N LEU A 280 -21.86 6.08 -17.52
CA LEU A 280 -23.30 5.85 -17.67
C LEU A 280 -24.09 7.16 -17.86
N HIS A 281 -23.54 8.28 -17.40
CA HIS A 281 -24.12 9.62 -17.56
C HIS A 281 -23.55 10.38 -18.77
N GLY A 282 -22.69 9.76 -19.57
CA GLY A 282 -22.01 10.42 -20.69
C GLY A 282 -20.87 11.37 -20.27
N GLU A 283 -20.49 11.35 -18.99
CA GLU A 283 -19.44 12.20 -18.45
C GLU A 283 -18.06 11.55 -18.61
N THR A 284 -17.13 12.29 -19.20
CA THR A 284 -15.78 11.80 -19.52
C THR A 284 -14.68 12.51 -18.75
N ASN A 285 -15.00 13.66 -18.12
CA ASN A 285 -14.04 14.47 -17.38
C ASN A 285 -14.62 14.81 -16.01
N PHE A 286 -14.00 14.32 -14.94
CA PHE A 286 -14.49 14.53 -13.58
C PHE A 286 -13.35 14.33 -12.58
N ILE A 287 -13.59 14.78 -11.34
CA ILE A 287 -12.69 14.56 -10.21
C ILE A 287 -13.37 13.57 -9.28
N THR A 288 -12.69 12.47 -8.95
CA THR A 288 -13.12 11.60 -7.86
C THR A 288 -12.60 12.14 -6.55
N ILE A 289 -13.46 12.18 -5.53
CA ILE A 289 -13.13 12.63 -4.19
C ILE A 289 -13.53 11.54 -3.22
N ASP A 290 -12.60 11.09 -2.39
CA ASP A 290 -12.83 10.22 -1.25
C ASP A 290 -12.38 10.94 0.02
N MET A 291 -13.30 11.16 0.96
CA MET A 291 -13.02 11.83 2.23
C MET A 291 -13.37 10.92 3.39
N GLY A 292 -12.34 10.48 4.09
CA GLY A 292 -12.47 9.69 5.31
C GLY A 292 -12.43 10.53 6.59
N GLY A 293 -12.14 9.87 7.71
CA GLY A 293 -11.93 10.54 9.00
C GLY A 293 -10.60 11.29 9.10
N THR A 294 -9.58 10.90 8.33
CA THR A 294 -8.20 11.41 8.48
C THR A 294 -7.67 12.11 7.23
N SER A 295 -8.14 11.70 6.04
CA SER A 295 -7.60 12.11 4.76
C SER A 295 -8.69 12.43 3.75
N PHE A 296 -8.31 13.23 2.77
CA PHE A 296 -9.09 13.56 1.59
C PHE A 296 -8.21 13.25 0.39
N ASP A 297 -8.72 12.39 -0.48
CA ASP A 297 -8.05 11.87 -1.66
C ASP A 297 -8.80 12.35 -2.90
N ALA A 298 -8.08 13.00 -3.82
CA ALA A 298 -8.64 13.49 -5.07
C ALA A 298 -7.85 12.99 -6.27
N ALA A 299 -8.55 12.59 -7.34
CA ALA A 299 -7.94 12.18 -8.59
C ALA A 299 -8.70 12.77 -9.79
N LEU A 300 -7.95 13.12 -10.83
CA LEU A 300 -8.53 13.59 -12.09
C LEU A 300 -8.72 12.40 -13.04
N VAL A 301 -9.93 12.28 -13.58
CA VAL A 301 -10.23 11.41 -14.73
C VAL A 301 -10.47 12.32 -15.92
N LYS A 302 -9.75 12.07 -17.01
CA LYS A 302 -9.84 12.83 -18.25
C LYS A 302 -10.08 11.89 -19.42
N ASP A 303 -11.01 12.23 -20.31
CA ASP A 303 -11.37 11.40 -21.46
C ASP A 303 -11.70 9.94 -21.07
N SER A 304 -12.43 9.78 -19.95
CA SER A 304 -12.80 8.51 -19.30
C SER A 304 -11.61 7.65 -18.85
N LYS A 305 -10.41 8.23 -18.75
CA LYS A 305 -9.19 7.53 -18.35
C LYS A 305 -8.61 8.18 -17.09
N PRO A 306 -8.48 7.43 -15.98
CA PRO A 306 -7.72 7.88 -14.83
C PRO A 306 -6.27 8.19 -15.23
N ILE A 307 -5.70 9.24 -14.65
CA ILE A 307 -4.31 9.62 -14.91
C ILE A 307 -3.37 8.72 -14.11
N VAL A 308 -2.35 8.19 -14.78
CA VAL A 308 -1.31 7.34 -14.20
C VAL A 308 0.02 8.08 -14.22
N THR A 309 0.77 8.00 -13.11
CA THR A 309 2.09 8.58 -12.94
C THR A 309 3.11 7.53 -12.52
N THR A 310 4.39 7.79 -12.80
CA THR A 310 5.55 7.01 -12.31
C THR A 310 6.45 7.83 -11.40
N ASN A 311 6.00 9.02 -10.97
CA ASN A 311 6.71 9.88 -10.03
C ASN A 311 6.03 9.88 -8.65
N GLY A 312 5.65 8.67 -8.21
CA GLY A 312 4.96 8.44 -6.96
C GLY A 312 5.85 8.63 -5.73
N LYS A 313 5.21 8.88 -4.59
CA LYS A 313 5.86 8.94 -3.29
C LYS A 313 4.97 8.37 -2.20
N ILE A 314 5.56 7.66 -1.24
CA ILE A 314 4.89 7.23 -0.01
C ILE A 314 5.81 7.49 1.17
N ASN A 315 5.29 8.13 2.22
CA ASN A 315 6.09 8.58 3.36
C ASN A 315 7.40 9.29 2.94
N ARG A 316 7.31 10.09 1.85
CA ARG A 316 8.41 10.81 1.20
C ARG A 316 9.51 9.93 0.55
N TYR A 317 9.37 8.61 0.55
CA TYR A 317 10.19 7.70 -0.27
C TYR A 317 9.68 7.67 -1.71
N ALA A 318 10.58 7.56 -2.68
CA ALA A 318 10.20 7.53 -4.09
C ALA A 318 9.70 6.12 -4.48
N LEU A 319 8.54 6.08 -5.14
CA LEU A 319 7.94 4.89 -5.71
C LEU A 319 7.71 5.14 -7.20
N ALA A 320 8.45 4.43 -8.05
CA ALA A 320 8.45 4.69 -9.49
C ALA A 320 7.77 3.60 -10.32
N LEU A 321 6.90 2.80 -9.69
CA LEU A 321 5.94 1.94 -10.37
C LEU A 321 4.77 2.78 -10.89
N PRO A 322 4.09 2.37 -11.98
CA PRO A 322 2.85 2.99 -12.41
C PRO A 322 1.81 3.00 -11.29
N MET A 323 1.23 4.16 -11.03
CA MET A 323 0.18 4.33 -10.03
C MET A 323 -0.79 5.45 -10.42
N MET A 324 -2.01 5.41 -9.90
CA MET A 324 -2.98 6.48 -10.07
C MET A 324 -2.44 7.79 -9.50
N GLU A 325 -2.63 8.88 -10.23
CA GLU A 325 -2.28 10.22 -9.78
C GLU A 325 -3.35 10.72 -8.80
N ILE A 326 -3.14 10.36 -7.53
CA ILE A 326 -4.02 10.71 -6.42
C ILE A 326 -3.30 11.73 -5.55
N ASN A 327 -3.97 12.84 -5.28
CA ASN A 327 -3.52 13.87 -4.36
C ASN A 327 -4.23 13.70 -3.03
N THR A 328 -3.46 13.37 -2.00
CA THR A 328 -3.93 13.24 -0.63
C THR A 328 -3.61 14.49 0.16
N ILE A 329 -4.60 15.02 0.89
CA ILE A 329 -4.39 16.03 1.92
C ILE A 329 -4.86 15.49 3.29
N GLY A 330 -4.17 15.89 4.36
CA GLY A 330 -4.51 15.53 5.74
C GLY A 330 -5.73 16.29 6.27
N ALA A 331 -6.85 16.16 5.59
CA ALA A 331 -8.12 16.79 5.93
C ALA A 331 -9.23 15.73 5.85
N GLY A 332 -9.96 15.52 6.94
CA GLY A 332 -11.02 14.52 7.04
C GLY A 332 -12.03 14.91 8.12
N GLY A 333 -13.02 14.04 8.35
CA GLY A 333 -14.04 14.28 9.39
C GLY A 333 -13.46 14.47 10.79
N GLY A 334 -12.40 13.73 11.13
CA GLY A 334 -11.70 13.83 12.40
C GLY A 334 -10.54 14.82 12.41
N SER A 335 -10.32 15.63 11.37
CA SER A 335 -9.32 16.70 11.45
C SER A 335 -9.65 17.60 12.64
N ILE A 336 -8.63 18.09 13.35
CA ILE A 336 -8.79 18.94 14.53
C ILE A 336 -8.76 20.41 14.12
N ALA A 337 -9.72 21.19 14.62
CA ALA A 337 -9.76 22.63 14.48
C ALA A 337 -8.92 23.27 15.59
N TRP A 338 -8.07 24.23 15.25
CA TRP A 338 -7.22 24.93 16.20
C TRP A 338 -6.97 26.37 15.76
N ILE A 339 -6.60 27.24 16.69
CA ILE A 339 -6.23 28.63 16.40
C ILE A 339 -4.71 28.73 16.42
N ASP A 340 -4.12 29.26 15.35
CA ASP A 340 -2.67 29.47 15.30
C ASP A 340 -2.23 30.67 16.15
N GLU A 341 -0.92 30.85 16.31
CA GLU A 341 -0.35 31.96 17.10
C GLU A 341 -0.77 33.35 16.56
N GLY A 342 -1.20 33.42 15.30
CA GLY A 342 -1.70 34.64 14.66
C GLY A 342 -3.21 34.87 14.83
N GLY A 343 -3.92 33.99 15.55
CA GLY A 343 -5.36 34.09 15.78
C GLY A 343 -6.21 33.58 14.61
N LEU A 344 -5.63 32.90 13.62
CA LEU A 344 -6.37 32.35 12.48
C LEU A 344 -6.86 30.94 12.77
N LEU A 345 -8.10 30.65 12.37
CA LEU A 345 -8.65 29.30 12.42
C LEU A 345 -7.96 28.40 11.39
N ARG A 346 -7.46 27.26 11.86
CA ARG A 346 -6.83 26.20 11.09
C ARG A 346 -7.59 24.89 11.25
N MET A 347 -7.46 24.04 10.24
CA MET A 347 -8.11 22.74 10.18
C MET A 347 -7.07 21.68 9.79
N GLY A 348 -6.78 20.75 10.70
CA GLY A 348 -5.69 19.79 10.52
C GLY A 348 -4.29 20.44 10.52
N PRO A 349 -3.24 19.70 10.14
CA PRO A 349 -3.26 18.32 9.64
C PRO A 349 -3.47 17.26 10.75
N GLN A 350 -3.48 17.67 12.02
CA GLN A 350 -3.77 16.78 13.14
C GLN A 350 -5.18 16.18 13.00
N SER A 351 -5.34 14.91 13.38
CA SER A 351 -6.63 14.21 13.37
C SER A 351 -6.86 13.50 14.70
N ALA A 352 -8.11 13.49 15.16
CA ALA A 352 -8.56 12.75 16.33
C ALA A 352 -8.67 11.23 16.09
N GLY A 353 -8.52 10.77 14.84
CA GLY A 353 -8.60 9.36 14.44
C GLY A 353 -9.97 8.74 14.74
N ALA A 354 -9.99 7.42 14.95
CA ALA A 354 -11.20 6.69 15.37
C ALA A 354 -11.35 6.58 16.90
N ARG A 355 -10.23 6.71 17.64
CA ARG A 355 -10.18 6.72 19.11
C ARG A 355 -9.00 7.60 19.56
N PRO A 356 -9.21 8.64 20.39
CA PRO A 356 -10.47 8.99 21.06
C PRO A 356 -11.54 9.56 20.11
N GLY A 357 -11.19 9.87 18.85
CA GLY A 357 -12.14 10.31 17.82
C GLY A 357 -12.66 11.74 18.02
N PRO A 358 -13.50 12.24 17.08
CA PRO A 358 -14.31 13.44 17.25
C PRO A 358 -14.97 13.51 18.63
N ALA A 359 -15.15 14.72 19.17
CA ALA A 359 -15.76 14.88 20.49
C ALA A 359 -17.17 14.27 20.55
N CYS A 360 -17.95 14.45 19.49
CA CYS A 360 -19.30 13.92 19.31
C CYS A 360 -19.36 12.40 19.23
N TYR A 361 -18.23 11.69 19.16
CA TYR A 361 -18.22 10.24 19.21
C TYR A 361 -18.44 9.71 20.64
N GLY A 362 -18.28 10.54 21.67
CA GLY A 362 -18.45 10.13 23.06
C GLY A 362 -17.40 9.10 23.54
N LEU A 363 -16.27 8.98 22.84
CA LEU A 363 -15.19 8.02 23.14
C LEU A 363 -14.02 8.66 23.91
N GLY A 364 -14.24 9.83 24.52
CA GLY A 364 -13.24 10.59 25.28
C GLY A 364 -12.48 11.63 24.47
N GLY A 365 -12.89 11.91 23.24
CA GLY A 365 -12.35 13.03 22.45
C GLY A 365 -12.79 14.37 23.03
N SER A 366 -11.86 15.33 23.14
CA SER A 366 -12.14 16.67 23.68
C SER A 366 -11.85 17.81 22.71
N GLU A 367 -11.09 17.53 21.65
CA GLU A 367 -10.71 18.53 20.65
C GLU A 367 -11.81 18.67 19.59
N PRO A 368 -12.15 19.90 19.15
CA PRO A 368 -13.18 20.10 18.14
C PRO A 368 -12.70 19.63 16.75
N THR A 369 -13.57 18.93 16.02
CA THR A 369 -13.27 18.36 14.70
C THR A 369 -14.28 18.77 13.63
N CYS A 370 -13.99 18.42 12.37
CA CYS A 370 -14.93 18.65 11.26
C CYS A 370 -16.26 17.90 11.45
N SER A 371 -16.24 16.68 11.99
CA SER A 371 -17.44 15.90 12.33
C SER A 371 -18.26 16.57 13.43
N ASP A 372 -17.62 17.19 14.42
CA ASP A 372 -18.32 17.95 15.47
C ASP A 372 -19.07 19.15 14.88
N ALA A 373 -18.41 19.91 14.00
CA ALA A 373 -19.05 21.01 13.30
C ALA A 373 -20.21 20.52 12.41
N ASN A 374 -20.04 19.41 11.68
CA ASN A 374 -21.09 18.82 10.85
C ASN A 374 -22.29 18.34 11.67
N LEU A 375 -22.07 17.86 12.90
CA LEU A 375 -23.16 17.50 13.81
C LEU A 375 -23.92 18.75 14.26
N ILE A 376 -23.22 19.78 14.74
CA ILE A 376 -23.82 21.04 15.22
C ILE A 376 -24.62 21.73 14.10
N LEU A 377 -24.12 21.71 12.87
CA LEU A 377 -24.79 22.27 11.69
C LEU A 377 -25.98 21.43 11.20
N GLY A 378 -26.17 20.22 11.74
CA GLY A 378 -27.26 19.31 11.35
C GLY A 378 -27.02 18.53 10.07
N TYR A 379 -25.77 18.42 9.59
CA TYR A 379 -25.40 17.57 8.45
C TYR A 379 -25.32 16.09 8.85
N LEU A 380 -24.96 15.80 10.10
CA LEU A 380 -24.97 14.44 10.66
C LEU A 380 -26.21 14.21 11.52
N ASN A 381 -26.82 13.03 11.39
CA ASN A 381 -27.91 12.60 12.27
C ASN A 381 -27.33 11.89 13.51
N ALA A 382 -27.50 12.50 14.68
CA ALA A 382 -27.00 12.00 15.95
C ALA A 382 -27.45 10.57 16.28
N GLU A 383 -28.67 10.19 15.90
CA GLU A 383 -29.28 8.91 16.25
C GLU A 383 -28.99 7.79 15.24
N TYR A 384 -28.41 8.11 14.09
CA TYR A 384 -28.23 7.14 12.99
C TYR A 384 -26.84 7.16 12.37
N PHE A 385 -25.81 7.46 13.15
CA PHE A 385 -24.44 7.44 12.65
C PHE A 385 -23.93 6.00 12.43
N ALA A 386 -23.10 5.81 11.40
CA ALA A 386 -22.58 4.49 10.99
C ALA A 386 -23.67 3.41 10.80
N GLY A 387 -24.81 3.77 10.22
CA GLY A 387 -25.95 2.87 10.03
C GLY A 387 -26.67 2.51 11.33
N GLY A 388 -26.71 3.45 12.30
CA GLY A 388 -27.35 3.26 13.61
C GLY A 388 -26.53 2.46 14.61
N ARG A 389 -25.28 2.09 14.28
CA ARG A 389 -24.39 1.36 15.20
C ARG A 389 -23.78 2.25 16.29
N MET A 390 -23.80 3.57 16.08
CA MET A 390 -23.21 4.53 16.98
C MET A 390 -24.13 5.74 17.11
N LYS A 391 -24.36 6.17 18.36
CA LYS A 391 -24.99 7.45 18.65
C LYS A 391 -23.92 8.52 18.81
N LEU A 392 -24.21 9.70 18.32
CA LEU A 392 -23.35 10.88 18.53
C LEU A 392 -23.91 11.72 19.68
N ASP A 393 -23.01 12.35 20.44
CA ASP A 393 -23.29 13.27 21.54
C ASP A 393 -23.28 14.72 21.05
#